data_AF-A0A506URX8-F1
#
_entry.id   AF-A0A506URX8-F1
#
_cell.length_a   1.000
_cell.length_b   1.000
_cell.length_c   1.000
_cell.angle_alpha   90.00
_cell.angle_beta   90.00
_cell.angle_gamma   90.00
#
_symmetry.space_group_name_H-M   'P 1'
#
loop_
_entity.id
_entity.type
_entity.pdbx_description
1 polymer ?
#
loop_
_entity_poly.entity_id
_entity_poly.type
_entity_poly.pdbx_seq_one_letter_code
_entity_poly.pdbx_strand_id
1 'polypeptide(L)'
;MDSGWIIEWAPVFGVVSTFVIAFMQWRISWAQKQIAGQQQRIADEKLQLDLFNRRYDAWENFRKSALEVERIIREISDSSREIIQDRKSLLSVSEIMEEKTDFKGALFQMKMLFGQKLIGEKCEEIYDFYEKEVQDLCQAIADHNEERVKISYDDFVRLKLKSAKIFEELDKSILNYSLFR
;
A
#
# COMPACT_ATOMS: atom_id res chain seq x y z
N MET A 1 46.88 -59.58 -37.70
CA MET A 1 46.64 -58.19 -37.25
C MET A 1 45.94 -58.29 -35.93
N ASP A 2 46.69 -58.03 -34.86
CA ASP A 2 46.32 -58.31 -33.48
C ASP A 2 45.16 -57.43 -33.02
N SER A 3 44.01 -58.05 -32.76
CA SER A 3 42.83 -57.42 -32.16
C SER A 3 42.89 -57.35 -30.63
N GLY A 4 43.96 -57.86 -30.02
CA GLY A 4 44.11 -57.99 -28.57
C GLY A 4 44.19 -56.66 -27.82
N TRP A 5 44.75 -55.62 -28.45
CA TRP A 5 44.86 -54.29 -27.82
C TRP A 5 43.48 -53.66 -27.59
N ILE A 6 42.51 -53.86 -28.48
CA ILE A 6 41.17 -53.26 -28.34
C ILE A 6 40.46 -53.82 -27.09
N ILE A 7 40.64 -55.11 -26.80
CA ILE A 7 40.02 -55.78 -25.63
C ILE A 7 40.73 -55.36 -24.33
N GLU A 8 42.04 -55.20 -24.37
CA GLU A 8 42.87 -54.83 -23.21
C GLU A 8 42.68 -53.35 -22.81
N TRP A 9 42.45 -52.46 -23.78
CA TRP A 9 42.20 -51.03 -23.54
C TRP A 9 40.72 -50.66 -23.35
N ALA A 10 39.77 -51.56 -23.65
CA ALA A 10 38.33 -51.34 -23.46
C ALA A 10 37.93 -50.89 -22.03
N PRO A 11 38.51 -51.44 -20.94
CA PRO A 11 38.24 -50.97 -19.58
C PRO A 11 38.74 -49.54 -19.35
N VAL A 12 39.89 -49.19 -19.91
CA VAL A 12 40.50 -47.85 -19.80
C VAL A 12 39.62 -46.81 -20.52
N PHE A 13 39.13 -47.12 -21.73
CA PHE A 13 38.19 -46.26 -22.45
C PHE A 13 36.84 -46.13 -21.72
N GLY A 14 36.36 -47.19 -21.07
CA GLY A 14 35.16 -47.17 -20.22
C GLY A 14 35.31 -46.24 -19.00
N VAL A 15 36.46 -46.27 -18.34
CA VAL A 15 36.74 -45.39 -17.18
C VAL A 15 36.90 -43.94 -17.62
N VAL A 16 37.61 -43.67 -18.72
CA VAL A 16 37.80 -42.31 -19.26
C VAL A 16 36.46 -41.71 -19.70
N SER A 17 35.63 -42.46 -20.40
CA SER A 17 34.29 -41.99 -20.81
C SER A 17 33.38 -41.72 -19.61
N THR A 18 33.40 -42.58 -18.59
CA THR A 18 32.65 -42.37 -17.34
C THR A 18 33.12 -41.11 -16.60
N PHE A 19 34.43 -40.86 -16.57
CA PHE A 19 35.00 -39.65 -15.96
C PHE A 19 34.58 -38.37 -16.70
N VAL A 20 34.57 -38.40 -18.03
CA VAL A 20 34.10 -37.28 -18.86
C VAL A 20 32.62 -37.00 -18.60
N ILE A 21 31.78 -38.03 -18.52
CA ILE A 21 30.35 -37.89 -18.21
C ILE A 21 30.14 -37.31 -16.81
N ALA A 22 30.87 -37.80 -15.81
CA ALA A 22 30.79 -37.28 -14.43
C ALA A 22 31.23 -35.81 -14.36
N PHE A 23 32.28 -35.42 -15.10
CA PHE A 23 32.73 -34.03 -15.17
C PHE A 23 31.68 -33.12 -15.84
N MET A 24 31.05 -33.57 -16.92
CA MET A 24 29.95 -32.83 -17.56
C MET A 24 28.76 -32.66 -16.62
N GLN A 25 28.38 -33.71 -15.89
CA GLN A 25 27.31 -33.65 -14.89
C GLN A 25 27.63 -32.68 -13.75
N TRP A 26 28.87 -32.68 -13.25
CA TRP A 26 29.32 -31.73 -12.23
C TRP A 26 29.24 -30.29 -12.73
N ARG A 27 29.70 -30.03 -13.96
CA ARG A 27 29.63 -28.69 -14.57
C ARG A 27 28.19 -28.20 -14.78
N ILE A 28 27.29 -29.09 -15.20
CA ILE A 28 25.87 -28.78 -15.37
C ILE A 28 25.24 -28.48 -13.99
N SER A 29 25.53 -29.29 -12.98
CA SER A 29 25.05 -29.07 -11.61
C SER A 29 25.51 -27.71 -11.05
N TRP A 30 26.77 -27.33 -11.30
CA TRP A 30 27.30 -26.04 -10.87
C TRP A 30 26.63 -24.87 -11.59
N ALA A 31 26.44 -24.97 -12.91
CA ALA A 31 25.71 -23.97 -13.69
C ALA A 31 24.25 -23.82 -13.25
N GLN A 32 23.56 -24.94 -12.97
CA GLN A 32 22.21 -24.93 -12.42
C GLN A 32 22.13 -24.25 -11.04
N LYS A 33 23.12 -24.48 -10.17
CA LYS A 33 23.20 -23.80 -8.87
C LYS A 33 23.38 -22.28 -9.02
N GLN A 34 24.16 -21.84 -10.00
CA GLN A 34 24.31 -20.40 -10.30
C GLN A 34 23.03 -19.79 -10.85
N ILE A 35 22.36 -20.47 -11.79
CA ILE A 35 21.09 -20.02 -12.36
C ILE A 35 20.01 -19.96 -11.27
N ALA A 36 19.92 -20.96 -10.40
CA ALA A 36 18.98 -20.95 -9.27
C ALA A 36 19.26 -19.78 -8.31
N GLY A 37 20.54 -19.50 -8.01
CA GLY A 37 20.92 -18.34 -7.21
C GLY A 37 20.57 -17.00 -7.87
N GLN A 38 20.70 -16.90 -9.20
CA GLN A 38 20.28 -15.71 -9.94
C GLN A 38 18.75 -15.58 -9.99
N GLN A 39 18.02 -16.66 -10.21
CA GLN A 39 16.56 -16.68 -10.19
C GLN A 39 16.00 -16.30 -8.82
N GLN A 40 16.65 -16.74 -7.74
CA GLN A 40 16.28 -16.33 -6.39
C GLN A 40 16.45 -14.82 -6.20
N ARG A 41 17.59 -14.25 -6.62
CA ARG A 41 17.81 -12.78 -6.54
C ARG A 41 16.80 -12.00 -7.37
N ILE A 42 16.54 -12.43 -8.61
CA ILE A 42 15.55 -11.77 -9.49
C ILE A 42 14.14 -11.87 -8.88
N ALA A 43 13.79 -13.02 -8.28
CA ALA A 43 12.51 -13.18 -7.61
C ALA A 43 12.39 -12.29 -6.37
N ASP A 44 13.45 -12.18 -5.56
CA ASP A 44 13.50 -11.30 -4.39
C ASP A 44 13.38 -9.83 -4.81
N GLU A 45 14.13 -9.40 -5.82
CA GLU A 45 14.06 -8.04 -6.39
C GLU A 45 12.66 -7.72 -6.95
N LYS A 46 12.06 -8.66 -7.68
CA LYS A 46 10.71 -8.50 -8.23
C LYS A 46 9.65 -8.44 -7.12
N LEU A 47 9.78 -9.28 -6.10
CA LEU A 47 8.87 -9.26 -4.96
C LEU A 47 8.93 -7.92 -4.23
N GLN A 48 10.12 -7.35 -4.05
CA GLN A 48 10.30 -6.03 -3.44
C GLN A 48 9.67 -4.92 -4.28
N LEU A 49 9.84 -4.97 -5.61
CA LEU A 49 9.21 -4.02 -6.53
C LEU A 49 7.68 -4.11 -6.48
N ASP A 50 7.13 -5.33 -6.48
CA ASP A 50 5.68 -5.55 -6.37
C ASP A 50 5.14 -5.06 -5.01
N LEU A 51 5.86 -5.32 -3.90
CA LEU A 51 5.50 -4.81 -2.58
C LEU A 51 5.54 -3.30 -2.51
N PHE A 52 6.52 -2.66 -3.15
CA PHE A 52 6.61 -1.21 -3.25
C PHE A 52 5.42 -0.64 -4.01
N ASN A 53 5.13 -1.16 -5.22
CA ASN A 53 4.00 -0.70 -6.03
C ASN A 53 2.69 -0.82 -5.25
N ARG A 54 2.42 -1.96 -4.60
CA ARG A 54 1.22 -2.16 -3.79
C ARG A 54 1.11 -1.18 -2.62
N ARG A 55 2.24 -0.86 -1.96
CA ARG A 55 2.29 0.13 -0.87
C ARG A 55 2.01 1.54 -1.37
N TYR A 56 2.57 1.89 -2.53
CA TYR A 56 2.35 3.18 -3.16
C TYR A 56 0.89 3.34 -3.62
N ASP A 57 0.31 2.32 -4.26
CA ASP A 57 -1.09 2.31 -4.68
C ASP A 57 -2.04 2.45 -3.48
N ALA A 58 -1.77 1.73 -2.38
CA ALA A 58 -2.56 1.83 -1.16
C ALA A 58 -2.48 3.24 -0.54
N TRP A 59 -1.29 3.86 -0.57
CA TRP A 59 -1.12 5.24 -0.12
C TRP A 59 -1.89 6.23 -0.99
N GLU A 60 -1.79 6.09 -2.31
CA GLU A 60 -2.51 6.95 -3.25
C GLU A 60 -4.03 6.84 -3.05
N ASN A 61 -4.54 5.61 -2.84
CA ASN A 61 -5.94 5.37 -2.52
C ASN A 61 -6.34 6.03 -1.19
N PHE A 62 -5.55 5.87 -0.13
CA PHE A 62 -5.79 6.50 1.16
C PHE A 62 -5.85 8.04 1.05
N ARG A 63 -4.91 8.63 0.31
CA ARG A 63 -4.87 10.07 0.07
C ARG A 63 -6.07 10.55 -0.75
N LYS A 64 -6.49 9.80 -1.78
CA LYS A 64 -7.69 10.10 -2.56
C LYS A 64 -8.95 10.05 -1.69
N SER A 65 -9.09 9.04 -0.85
CA SER A 65 -10.21 8.93 0.09
C SER A 65 -10.24 10.10 1.08
N ALA A 66 -9.10 10.51 1.63
CA ALA A 66 -9.03 11.66 2.50
C ALA A 66 -9.49 12.95 1.78
N LEU A 67 -8.98 13.21 0.57
CA LEU A 67 -9.40 14.36 -0.25
C LEU A 67 -10.90 14.35 -0.58
N GLU A 68 -11.47 13.17 -0.79
CA GLU A 68 -12.90 13.01 -1.03
C GLU A 68 -13.72 13.37 0.22
N VAL A 69 -13.28 12.96 1.41
CA VAL A 69 -13.90 13.41 2.67
C VAL A 69 -13.82 14.94 2.80
N GLU A 70 -12.68 15.56 2.47
CA GLU A 70 -12.56 17.02 2.50
C GLU A 70 -13.55 17.72 1.57
N ARG A 71 -13.76 17.14 0.39
CA ARG A 71 -14.72 17.64 -0.59
C ARG A 71 -16.14 17.57 -0.03
N ILE A 72 -16.50 16.44 0.57
CA ILE A 72 -17.79 16.23 1.22
C ILE A 72 -18.02 17.25 2.33
N ILE A 73 -17.05 17.44 3.24
CA ILE A 73 -17.13 18.43 4.34
C ILE A 73 -17.40 19.83 3.79
N ARG A 74 -16.70 20.23 2.71
CA ARG A 74 -16.91 21.53 2.08
C ARG A 74 -18.29 21.66 1.46
N GLU A 75 -18.72 20.68 0.66
CA GLU A 75 -20.04 20.68 0.02
C GLU A 75 -21.15 20.80 1.08
N ILE A 76 -21.03 20.08 2.20
CA ILE A 76 -21.96 20.14 3.31
C ILE A 76 -21.95 21.54 3.98
N SER A 77 -20.77 22.09 4.25
CA SER A 77 -20.65 23.42 4.85
C SER A 77 -21.28 24.49 3.95
N ASP A 78 -21.00 24.46 2.65
CA ASP A 78 -21.52 25.44 1.67
C ASP A 78 -23.05 25.33 1.52
N SER A 79 -23.60 24.12 1.52
CA SER A 79 -25.05 23.87 1.41
C SER A 79 -25.79 23.81 2.74
N SER A 80 -25.11 24.03 3.88
CA SER A 80 -25.68 23.82 5.23
C SER A 80 -26.95 24.62 5.48
N ARG A 81 -27.01 25.87 5.02
CA ARG A 81 -28.20 26.74 5.15
C ARG A 81 -29.42 26.16 4.45
N GLU A 82 -29.26 25.66 3.23
CA GLU A 82 -30.35 25.06 2.45
C GLU A 82 -30.79 23.73 3.09
N ILE A 83 -29.85 22.91 3.54
CA ILE A 83 -30.12 21.64 4.24
C ILE A 83 -30.96 21.87 5.52
N ILE A 84 -30.57 22.87 6.32
CA ILE A 84 -31.25 23.22 7.57
C ILE A 84 -32.65 23.81 7.28
N GLN A 85 -32.79 24.67 6.27
CA GLN A 85 -34.06 25.31 5.92
C GLN A 85 -35.08 24.36 5.31
N ASP A 86 -34.65 23.47 4.41
CA ASP A 86 -35.54 22.53 3.72
C ASP A 86 -35.97 21.34 4.60
N ARG A 87 -35.43 21.22 5.83
CA ARG A 87 -35.59 20.05 6.72
C ARG A 87 -35.42 18.72 5.98
N LYS A 88 -34.57 18.70 4.94
CA LYS A 88 -34.26 17.46 4.21
C LYS A 88 -33.65 16.49 5.22
N SER A 89 -34.19 15.28 5.26
CA SER A 89 -33.85 14.30 6.31
C SER A 89 -32.35 14.11 6.40
N LEU A 90 -31.82 14.24 7.61
CA LEU A 90 -30.45 13.96 8.06
C LEU A 90 -29.86 12.62 7.60
N LEU A 91 -30.67 11.75 7.00
CA LEU A 91 -30.27 10.51 6.34
C LEU A 91 -29.12 10.72 5.34
N SER A 92 -29.06 11.85 4.61
CA SER A 92 -28.08 11.96 3.54
C SER A 92 -26.62 12.14 3.97
N VAL A 93 -26.30 12.66 5.16
CA VAL A 93 -24.89 13.06 5.44
C VAL A 93 -24.03 11.89 5.94
N SER A 94 -24.54 11.07 6.86
CA SER A 94 -23.81 9.86 7.29
C SER A 94 -23.86 8.76 6.22
N GLU A 95 -24.95 8.67 5.45
CA GLU A 95 -25.01 7.82 4.25
C GLU A 95 -24.02 8.30 3.19
N ILE A 96 -23.82 9.61 2.98
CA ILE A 96 -22.78 10.13 2.07
C ILE A 96 -21.37 9.71 2.53
N MET A 97 -21.08 9.71 3.83
CA MET A 97 -19.80 9.21 4.37
C MET A 97 -19.60 7.72 4.13
N GLU A 98 -20.59 6.91 4.50
CA GLU A 98 -20.49 5.44 4.38
C GLU A 98 -20.54 4.97 2.93
N GLU A 99 -21.30 5.64 2.07
CA GLU A 99 -21.53 5.26 0.69
C GLU A 99 -20.50 5.84 -0.28
N LYS A 100 -19.96 7.04 -0.02
CA LYS A 100 -18.99 7.70 -0.94
C LYS A 100 -17.53 7.50 -0.58
N THR A 101 -17.22 7.11 0.65
CA THR A 101 -15.81 7.03 1.09
C THR A 101 -15.50 5.68 1.69
N ASP A 102 -14.84 4.81 0.91
CA ASP A 102 -14.15 3.60 1.40
C ASP A 102 -12.85 3.97 2.16
N PHE A 103 -12.91 5.01 2.99
CA PHE A 103 -11.74 5.53 3.69
C PHE A 103 -11.26 4.54 4.76
N LYS A 104 -12.21 3.83 5.38
CA LYS A 104 -11.92 2.73 6.31
C LYS A 104 -11.25 1.55 5.60
N GLY A 105 -11.68 1.19 4.39
CA GLY A 105 -11.01 0.17 3.57
C GLY A 105 -9.60 0.61 3.18
N ALA A 106 -9.41 1.87 2.79
CA ALA A 106 -8.09 2.42 2.50
C ALA A 106 -7.17 2.41 3.73
N LEU A 107 -7.67 2.76 4.92
CA LEU A 107 -6.93 2.64 6.18
C LEU A 107 -6.53 1.19 6.46
N PHE A 108 -7.43 0.24 6.25
CA PHE A 108 -7.15 -1.19 6.44
C PHE A 108 -6.06 -1.70 5.50
N GLN A 109 -6.08 -1.28 4.23
CA GLN A 109 -5.02 -1.59 3.27
C GLN A 109 -3.66 -1.04 3.73
N MET A 110 -3.62 0.20 4.23
CA MET A 110 -2.40 0.79 4.80
C MET A 110 -1.89 0.00 6.00
N LYS A 111 -2.77 -0.34 6.95
CA LYS A 111 -2.42 -1.15 8.14
C LYS A 111 -1.90 -2.53 7.77
N MET A 112 -2.45 -3.18 6.74
CA MET A 112 -1.96 -4.47 6.26
C MET A 112 -0.57 -4.39 5.62
N LEU A 113 -0.32 -3.39 4.78
CA LEU A 113 0.91 -3.30 3.98
C LEU A 113 2.10 -2.68 4.73
N PHE A 114 1.80 -1.85 5.74
CA PHE A 114 2.80 -1.18 6.58
C PHE A 114 2.87 -1.72 8.01
N GLY A 115 1.91 -2.53 8.46
CA GLY A 115 1.80 -3.01 9.86
C GLY A 115 1.50 -1.88 10.85
N GLN A 116 1.52 -2.17 12.17
CA GLN A 116 1.55 -1.16 13.25
C GLN A 116 2.92 -0.44 13.32
N LYS A 117 3.44 -0.02 12.17
CA LYS A 117 4.61 0.87 12.11
C LYS A 117 4.12 2.30 12.12
N LEU A 118 5.04 3.24 12.35
CA LEU A 118 4.80 4.69 12.36
C LEU A 118 3.87 5.20 11.23
N ILE A 119 3.95 4.60 10.03
CA ILE A 119 3.09 4.95 8.89
C ILE A 119 1.61 4.59 9.16
N GLY A 120 1.35 3.39 9.67
CA GLY A 120 0.00 2.93 9.99
C GLY A 120 -0.66 3.75 11.11
N GLU A 121 0.11 4.09 12.16
CA GLU A 121 -0.34 4.94 13.26
C GLU A 121 -0.68 6.36 12.78
N LYS A 122 0.17 6.97 11.96
CA LYS A 122 -0.12 8.29 11.36
C LYS A 122 -1.33 8.28 10.43
N CYS A 123 -1.54 7.20 9.68
CA CYS A 123 -2.76 7.04 8.87
C CYS A 123 -4.01 6.92 9.75
N GLU A 124 -3.91 6.26 10.90
CA GLU A 124 -5.00 6.17 11.88
C GLU A 124 -5.30 7.54 12.49
N GLU A 125 -4.28 8.31 12.89
CA GLU A 125 -4.46 9.68 13.36
C GLU A 125 -5.18 10.57 12.33
N ILE A 126 -4.83 10.42 11.05
CA ILE A 126 -5.51 11.15 9.96
C ILE A 126 -6.97 10.71 9.83
N TYR A 127 -7.23 9.40 9.87
CA TYR A 127 -8.57 8.85 9.76
C TYR A 127 -9.47 9.35 10.91
N ASP A 128 -9.00 9.20 12.15
CA ASP A 128 -9.73 9.61 13.35
C ASP A 128 -10.04 11.11 13.34
N PHE A 129 -9.09 11.92 12.84
CA PHE A 129 -9.31 13.35 12.63
C PHE A 129 -10.49 13.61 11.70
N TYR A 130 -10.47 13.06 10.47
CA TYR A 130 -11.55 13.29 9.51
C TYR A 130 -12.88 12.69 9.96
N GLU A 131 -12.88 11.52 10.59
CA GLU A 131 -14.10 10.89 11.12
C GLU A 131 -14.77 11.79 12.16
N LYS A 132 -13.99 12.33 13.11
CA LYS A 132 -14.50 13.22 14.14
C LYS A 132 -15.07 14.51 13.54
N GLU A 133 -14.35 15.15 12.62
CA GLU A 133 -14.81 16.41 12.01
C GLU A 133 -16.14 16.22 11.26
N VAL A 134 -16.31 15.08 10.58
CA VAL A 134 -17.58 14.79 9.94
C VAL A 134 -18.69 14.54 10.95
N GLN A 135 -18.42 13.82 12.04
CA GLN A 135 -19.39 13.63 13.12
C GLN A 135 -19.83 14.96 13.73
N ASP A 136 -18.88 15.86 14.03
CA ASP A 136 -19.15 17.18 14.58
C ASP A 136 -20.00 18.04 13.63
N LEU A 137 -19.70 18.01 12.33
CA LEU A 137 -20.46 18.68 11.28
C LEU A 137 -21.88 18.12 11.15
N CYS A 138 -22.03 16.80 11.14
CA CYS A 138 -23.33 16.12 11.09
C CYS A 138 -24.19 16.51 12.29
N GLN A 139 -23.61 16.55 13.49
CA GLN A 139 -24.32 16.93 14.71
C GLN A 139 -24.75 18.39 14.67
N ALA A 140 -23.89 19.30 14.19
CA ALA A 140 -24.23 20.71 14.08
C ALA A 140 -25.41 20.96 13.12
N ILE A 141 -25.50 20.18 12.04
CA ILE A 141 -26.64 20.22 11.10
C ILE A 141 -27.89 19.63 11.75
N ALA A 142 -27.76 18.51 12.48
CA ALA A 142 -28.87 17.89 13.20
C ALA A 142 -29.49 18.84 14.24
N ASP A 143 -28.65 19.65 14.87
CA ASP A 143 -29.07 20.65 15.85
C ASP A 143 -29.66 21.91 15.17
N HIS A 144 -29.71 21.97 13.83
CA HIS A 144 -30.12 23.13 13.05
C HIS A 144 -29.34 24.41 13.42
N ASN A 145 -28.06 24.27 13.79
CA ASN A 145 -27.25 25.36 14.29
C ASN A 145 -26.20 25.80 13.26
N GLU A 146 -26.59 26.73 12.39
CA GLU A 146 -25.75 27.27 11.31
C GLU A 146 -24.42 27.87 11.82
N GLU A 147 -24.44 28.50 13.01
CA GLU A 147 -23.23 29.09 13.61
C GLU A 147 -22.25 28.01 14.08
N ARG A 148 -22.76 26.90 14.62
CA ARG A 148 -21.95 25.73 15.00
C ARG A 148 -21.36 25.01 13.78
N VAL A 149 -22.09 24.94 12.67
CA VAL A 149 -21.58 24.40 11.40
C VAL A 149 -20.39 25.24 10.90
N LYS A 150 -20.55 26.56 10.91
CA LYS A 150 -19.49 27.48 10.47
C LYS A 150 -18.23 27.39 11.35
N ILE A 151 -18.40 27.31 12.67
CA ILE A 151 -17.28 27.13 13.61
C ILE A 151 -16.56 25.80 13.35
N SER A 152 -17.32 24.70 13.19
CA SER A 152 -16.76 23.38 12.89
C SER A 152 -15.97 23.38 11.57
N TYR A 153 -16.47 24.05 10.53
CA TYR A 153 -15.73 24.16 9.27
C TYR A 153 -14.46 25.03 9.39
N ASP A 154 -14.52 26.15 10.11
CA ASP A 154 -13.34 26.99 10.35
C ASP A 154 -12.26 26.24 11.15
N ASP A 155 -12.65 25.43 12.13
CA ASP A 155 -11.75 24.56 12.89
C ASP A 155 -11.17 23.45 12.01
N PHE A 156 -11.99 22.83 11.14
CA PHE A 156 -11.53 21.88 10.13
C PHE A 156 -10.44 22.49 9.22
N VAL A 157 -10.64 23.71 8.70
CA VAL A 157 -9.65 24.38 7.84
C VAL A 157 -8.33 24.62 8.59
N ARG A 158 -8.39 24.98 9.87
CA ARG A 158 -7.19 25.16 10.71
C ARG A 158 -6.47 23.83 10.96
N LEU A 159 -7.22 22.78 11.26
CA LEU A 159 -6.66 21.46 11.56
C LEU A 159 -6.17 20.73 10.30
N LYS A 160 -6.73 21.03 9.13
CA LYS A 160 -6.23 20.56 7.83
C LYS A 160 -4.78 20.99 7.58
N LEU A 161 -4.37 22.18 8.03
CA LEU A 161 -2.96 22.59 7.94
C LEU A 161 -2.03 21.69 8.77
N LYS A 162 -2.55 21.08 9.85
CA LYS A 162 -1.83 20.10 10.65
C LYS A 162 -1.79 18.74 9.95
N SER A 163 -2.90 18.26 9.38
CA SER A 163 -2.93 17.01 8.62
C SER A 163 -2.04 17.07 7.38
N ALA A 164 -1.95 18.22 6.70
CA ALA A 164 -1.06 18.43 5.56
C ALA A 164 0.42 18.16 5.87
N LYS A 165 0.87 18.52 7.09
CA LYS A 165 2.24 18.19 7.54
C LYS A 165 2.42 16.69 7.73
N ILE A 166 1.42 16.00 8.27
CA ILE A 166 1.44 14.54 8.43
C ILE A 166 1.50 13.86 7.06
N PHE A 167 0.72 14.33 6.07
CA PHE A 167 0.79 13.86 4.69
C PHE A 167 2.16 14.07 4.06
N GLU A 168 2.81 15.22 4.27
CA GLU A 168 4.16 15.49 3.76
C GLU A 168 5.22 14.57 4.40
N GLU A 169 5.12 14.33 5.71
CA GLU A 169 5.99 13.40 6.42
C GLU A 169 5.78 11.95 5.95
N LEU A 170 4.54 11.57 5.65
CA LEU A 170 4.20 10.26 5.12
C LEU A 170 4.69 10.08 3.68
N ASP A 171 4.53 11.07 2.80
CA ASP A 171 5.09 11.06 1.44
C ASP A 171 6.61 10.79 1.48
N LYS A 172 7.34 11.50 2.34
CA LYS A 172 8.79 11.27 2.57
C LYS A 172 9.07 9.88 3.14
N SER A 173 8.27 9.43 4.11
CA SER A 173 8.49 8.15 4.79
C SER A 173 8.25 6.96 3.87
N ILE A 174 7.23 7.02 3.01
CA ILE A 174 6.88 5.94 2.06
C ILE A 174 7.94 5.84 0.96
N LEU A 175 8.44 6.98 0.46
CA LEU A 175 9.56 7.03 -0.48
C LEU A 175 10.87 6.52 0.13
N ASN A 176 11.12 6.76 1.41
CA ASN A 176 12.31 6.23 2.08
C ASN A 176 12.16 4.75 2.46
N TYR A 177 10.95 4.29 2.75
CA TYR A 177 10.65 2.88 3.04
C TYR A 177 10.92 1.96 1.85
N SER A 178 10.91 2.50 0.63
CA SER A 178 11.22 1.76 -0.61
C SER A 178 12.71 1.66 -0.92
N LEU A 179 13.53 2.54 -0.33
CA LEU A 179 14.97 2.61 -0.56
C LEU A 179 15.78 1.77 0.44
N PHE A 180 15.17 1.39 1.56
CA PHE A 180 15.84 0.67 2.65
C PHE A 180 15.04 -0.56 3.11
N ARG A 181 14.90 -1.57 2.24
CA ARG A 181 14.84 -2.99 2.64
C ARG A 181 14.89 -3.96 1.47
#